data_AF-A0A192D4S8-F1
#
_entry.id   AF-A0A192D4S8-F1
#
_cell.length_a   1.000
_cell.length_b   1.000
_cell.length_c   1.000
_cell.angle_alpha   90.00
_cell.angle_beta   90.00
_cell.angle_gamma   90.00
#
_symmetry.space_group_name_H-M   'P 1'
#
loop_
_entity.id
_entity.type
_entity.pdbx_description
1 polymer ?
#
loop_
_entity_poly.entity_id
_entity_poly.type
_entity_poly.pdbx_seq_one_letter_code
_entity_poly.pdbx_strand_id
1 'polypeptide(L)'
;MTTKEHKQRMRCVVAPLTNAGGEGKTWVSMMIQSIFQLLHEPIVVADADQGNRAARVVLGKVHLIDISEDSEASAAKLMAQVEGGQSLLIDCGANALASSVNFNNMLAETAETLRGDGYEAYGLCVVSANKPGAAAALKRLVTRFTPYFKLLWVFNDRDGSNRVPEGFVADITVRNLDPGFVTLVHDAGGFTPIVLHGVDGHQHSSDYISAYLWSFADQEGIRKLFGDAQINSLSALLNRTVKRVDPMRIERPLADEEYLETVWKAKHLRAIWPTLGDVDAMMRALEDFKKTHIR
;
A
#
# COMPACT_ATOMS: atom_id res chain seq x y z
N MET A 1 -17.52 -6.63 39.10
CA MET A 1 -17.98 -6.84 37.71
C MET A 1 -17.59 -5.61 36.92
N THR A 2 -16.43 -5.63 36.26
CA THR A 2 -16.01 -4.56 35.35
C THR A 2 -16.77 -4.73 34.04
N THR A 3 -17.69 -3.80 33.78
CA THR A 3 -18.30 -3.62 32.46
C THR A 3 -17.17 -3.42 31.45
N LYS A 4 -16.83 -4.47 30.71
CA LYS A 4 -16.00 -4.35 29.51
C LYS A 4 -16.75 -3.44 28.55
N GLU A 5 -16.37 -2.17 28.52
CA GLU A 5 -16.75 -1.27 27.43
C GLU A 5 -16.48 -2.03 26.14
N HIS A 6 -17.56 -2.39 25.43
CA HIS A 6 -17.43 -2.97 24.12
C HIS A 6 -16.90 -1.86 23.24
N LYS A 7 -15.56 -1.81 23.08
CA LYS A 7 -14.91 -0.97 22.08
C LYS A 7 -15.64 -1.25 20.77
N GLN A 8 -16.36 -0.26 20.27
CA GLN A 8 -17.16 -0.40 19.06
C GLN A 8 -16.21 -0.80 17.93
N ARG A 9 -16.38 -2.02 17.43
CA ARG A 9 -15.52 -2.58 16.38
C ARG A 9 -15.70 -1.80 15.10
N MET A 10 -14.62 -1.66 14.34
CA MET A 10 -14.72 -1.09 13.01
C MET A 10 -15.35 -2.10 12.06
N ARG A 11 -16.42 -1.67 11.41
CA ARG A 11 -17.15 -2.46 10.42
C ARG A 11 -17.16 -1.67 9.14
N CYS A 12 -16.21 -1.95 8.25
CA CYS A 12 -16.19 -1.31 6.95
C CYS A 12 -15.84 -2.26 5.81
N VAL A 13 -16.23 -1.85 4.61
CA VAL A 13 -15.85 -2.46 3.34
C VAL A 13 -14.91 -1.49 2.65
N VAL A 14 -13.75 -1.96 2.23
CA VAL A 14 -12.74 -1.17 1.53
C VAL A 14 -12.46 -1.82 0.18
N ALA A 15 -12.58 -1.05 -0.89
CA ALA A 15 -12.33 -1.53 -2.25
C ALA A 15 -11.36 -0.57 -2.97
N PRO A 16 -10.10 -0.94 -3.21
CA PRO A 16 -9.22 -0.19 -4.10
C PRO A 16 -9.70 -0.28 -5.54
N LEU A 17 -10.13 0.85 -6.08
CA LEU A 17 -10.66 0.99 -7.43
C LEU A 17 -9.60 1.56 -8.36
N THR A 18 -9.43 0.93 -9.53
CA THR A 18 -8.61 1.48 -10.59
C THR A 18 -9.13 1.07 -11.96
N ASN A 19 -8.73 1.80 -12.98
CA ASN A 19 -9.05 1.52 -14.37
C ASN A 19 -7.89 0.85 -15.14
N ALA A 20 -6.73 0.61 -14.50
CA ALA A 20 -5.58 0.01 -15.17
C ALA A 20 -4.69 -0.86 -14.26
N GLY A 21 -4.07 -1.90 -14.82
CA GLY A 21 -3.18 -2.81 -14.08
C GLY A 21 -1.82 -2.17 -13.79
N GLY A 22 -1.31 -2.25 -12.55
CA GLY A 22 0.01 -1.68 -12.19
C GLY A 22 -0.01 -0.30 -11.53
N GLU A 23 -1.19 0.26 -11.21
CA GLU A 23 -1.31 1.48 -10.37
C GLU A 23 -0.94 1.25 -8.89
N GLY A 24 -0.65 0.00 -8.49
CA GLY A 24 -0.26 -0.37 -7.13
C GLY A 24 -1.42 -0.57 -6.14
N LYS A 25 -2.61 -0.97 -6.62
CA LYS A 25 -3.73 -1.36 -5.75
C LYS A 25 -3.35 -2.37 -4.68
N THR A 26 -2.72 -3.47 -5.06
CA THR A 26 -2.30 -4.52 -4.11
C THR A 26 -1.36 -3.98 -3.03
N TRP A 27 -0.51 -2.99 -3.38
CA TRP A 27 0.34 -2.31 -2.39
C TRP A 27 -0.48 -1.49 -1.40
N VAL A 28 -1.46 -0.71 -1.90
CA VAL A 28 -2.43 0.02 -1.05
C VAL A 28 -3.23 -0.95 -0.18
N SER A 29 -3.75 -2.04 -0.75
CA SER A 29 -4.46 -3.11 -0.02
C SER A 29 -3.62 -3.66 1.12
N MET A 30 -2.34 -3.95 0.87
CA MET A 30 -1.42 -4.45 1.88
C MET A 30 -1.19 -3.43 3.02
N MET A 31 -1.04 -2.14 2.70
CA MET A 31 -0.90 -1.10 3.73
C MET A 31 -2.17 -0.98 4.59
N ILE A 32 -3.35 -1.01 3.97
CA ILE A 32 -4.66 -0.99 4.67
C ILE A 32 -4.81 -2.23 5.56
N GLN A 33 -4.55 -3.42 5.03
CA GLN A 33 -4.60 -4.67 5.78
C GLN A 33 -3.64 -4.63 6.97
N SER A 34 -2.45 -4.08 6.79
CA SER A 34 -1.47 -3.95 7.87
C SER A 34 -1.99 -3.07 9.00
N ILE A 35 -2.67 -1.95 8.69
CA ILE A 35 -3.31 -1.11 9.71
C ILE A 35 -4.37 -1.90 10.49
N PHE A 36 -5.24 -2.66 9.83
CA PHE A 36 -6.23 -3.53 10.51
C PHE A 36 -5.56 -4.52 11.46
N GLN A 37 -4.52 -5.21 10.99
CA GLN A 37 -3.80 -6.21 11.77
C GLN A 37 -3.11 -5.59 13.00
N LEU A 38 -2.46 -4.43 12.83
CA LEU A 38 -1.79 -3.71 13.91
C LEU A 38 -2.78 -3.13 14.94
N LEU A 39 -4.01 -2.82 14.53
CA LEU A 39 -5.10 -2.43 15.42
C LEU A 39 -5.80 -3.64 16.07
N HIS A 40 -5.41 -4.86 15.71
CA HIS A 40 -6.09 -6.10 16.08
C HIS A 40 -7.58 -6.12 15.67
N GLU A 41 -7.93 -5.38 14.62
CA GLU A 41 -9.28 -5.37 14.05
C GLU A 41 -9.40 -6.52 13.04
N PRO A 42 -10.44 -7.35 13.14
CA PRO A 42 -10.57 -8.50 12.27
C PRO A 42 -10.98 -8.09 10.86
N ILE A 43 -10.27 -8.62 9.87
CA ILE A 43 -10.48 -8.29 8.46
C ILE A 43 -10.52 -9.57 7.61
N VAL A 44 -11.47 -9.62 6.68
CA VAL A 44 -11.53 -10.60 5.60
C VAL A 44 -10.95 -9.94 4.35
N VAL A 45 -10.04 -10.63 3.67
CA VAL A 45 -9.47 -10.14 2.42
C VAL A 45 -9.96 -11.00 1.27
N ALA A 46 -10.48 -10.35 0.24
CA ALA A 46 -10.93 -10.98 -0.99
C ALA A 46 -10.17 -10.43 -2.19
N ASP A 47 -9.90 -11.27 -3.18
CA ASP A 47 -9.12 -10.94 -4.36
C ASP A 47 -9.86 -11.37 -5.63
N ALA A 48 -10.08 -10.43 -6.52
CA ALA A 48 -10.71 -10.63 -7.81
C ALA A 48 -9.71 -10.75 -8.97
N ASP A 49 -8.41 -10.57 -8.70
CA ASP A 49 -7.35 -10.68 -9.70
C ASP A 49 -6.83 -12.12 -9.79
N GLN A 50 -7.57 -12.97 -10.50
CA GLN A 50 -7.21 -14.39 -10.68
C GLN A 50 -5.82 -14.61 -11.31
N GLY A 51 -5.30 -13.61 -12.04
CA GLY A 51 -3.98 -13.66 -12.68
C GLY A 51 -2.82 -13.26 -11.77
N ASN A 52 -3.07 -12.55 -10.67
CA ASN A 52 -2.03 -11.97 -9.83
C ASN A 52 -1.75 -12.84 -8.59
N ARG A 53 -0.91 -13.87 -8.76
CA ARG A 53 -0.50 -14.77 -7.65
C ARG A 53 0.25 -14.04 -6.51
N ALA A 54 0.83 -12.86 -6.77
CA ALA A 54 1.61 -12.12 -5.78
C ALA A 54 0.74 -11.62 -4.61
N ALA A 55 -0.54 -11.29 -4.85
CA ALA A 55 -1.46 -10.89 -3.80
C ALA A 55 -1.67 -12.00 -2.76
N ARG A 56 -1.66 -13.27 -3.18
CA ARG A 56 -1.88 -14.43 -2.28
C ARG A 56 -0.71 -14.67 -1.33
N VAL A 57 0.52 -14.48 -1.80
CA VAL A 57 1.73 -14.68 -0.97
C VAL A 57 1.82 -13.60 0.11
N VAL A 58 1.35 -12.40 -0.23
CA VAL A 58 1.59 -11.19 0.58
C VAL A 58 0.42 -10.88 1.51
N LEU A 59 -0.82 -11.18 1.13
CA LEU A 59 -2.02 -10.83 1.92
C LEU A 59 -2.50 -11.99 2.82
N GLY A 60 -1.89 -13.19 2.73
CA GLY A 60 -2.20 -14.34 3.60
C GLY A 60 -3.46 -15.12 3.18
N LYS A 61 -4.38 -15.40 4.13
CA LYS A 61 -5.65 -16.09 3.83
C LYS A 61 -6.57 -15.16 3.04
N VAL A 62 -6.52 -15.29 1.70
CA VAL A 62 -7.30 -14.51 0.75
C VAL A 62 -8.42 -15.37 0.16
N HIS A 63 -9.64 -14.84 0.17
CA HIS A 63 -10.79 -15.43 -0.51
C HIS A 63 -10.80 -15.03 -1.98
N LEU A 64 -10.89 -16.01 -2.86
CA LEU A 64 -10.91 -15.74 -4.30
C LEU A 64 -12.33 -15.44 -4.76
N ILE A 65 -12.49 -14.35 -5.50
CA ILE A 65 -13.74 -13.98 -6.14
C ILE A 65 -13.74 -14.58 -7.55
N ASP A 66 -14.77 -15.37 -7.85
CA ASP A 66 -15.00 -15.84 -9.21
C ASP A 66 -15.78 -14.78 -9.99
N ILE A 67 -15.08 -14.04 -10.85
CA ILE A 67 -15.68 -12.97 -11.65
C ILE A 67 -16.58 -13.48 -12.78
N SER A 68 -16.57 -14.80 -13.06
CA SER A 68 -17.41 -15.45 -14.06
C SER A 68 -18.75 -15.94 -13.51
N GLU A 69 -18.85 -16.03 -12.19
CA GLU A 69 -20.08 -16.40 -11.50
C GLU A 69 -21.10 -15.25 -11.53
N ASP A 70 -22.35 -15.58 -11.25
CA ASP A 70 -23.43 -14.61 -11.06
C ASP A 70 -23.09 -13.65 -9.90
N SER A 71 -23.51 -12.38 -10.03
CA SER A 71 -23.15 -11.34 -9.08
C SER A 71 -23.74 -11.58 -7.69
N GLU A 72 -25.00 -12.04 -7.64
CA GLU A 72 -25.73 -12.28 -6.39
C GLU A 72 -25.13 -13.48 -5.65
N ALA A 73 -24.83 -14.56 -6.38
CA ALA A 73 -24.17 -15.74 -5.80
C ALA A 73 -22.76 -15.40 -5.26
N SER A 74 -22.00 -14.59 -6.00
CA SER A 74 -20.66 -14.14 -5.59
C SER A 74 -20.72 -13.24 -4.35
N ALA A 75 -21.66 -12.30 -4.32
CA ALA A 75 -21.91 -11.42 -3.18
C ALA A 75 -22.30 -12.25 -1.95
N ALA A 76 -23.26 -13.18 -2.08
CA ALA A 76 -23.70 -14.05 -0.99
C ALA A 76 -22.55 -14.89 -0.40
N LYS A 77 -21.69 -15.46 -1.24
CA LYS A 77 -20.49 -16.20 -0.78
C LYS A 77 -19.54 -15.30 -0.02
N LEU A 78 -19.30 -14.09 -0.52
CA LEU A 78 -18.41 -13.12 0.12
C LEU A 78 -18.98 -12.69 1.47
N MET A 79 -20.27 -12.38 1.52
CA MET A 79 -21.02 -12.05 2.74
C MET A 79 -20.93 -13.15 3.80
N ALA A 80 -21.05 -14.42 3.40
CA ALA A 80 -20.90 -15.56 4.29
C ALA A 80 -19.48 -15.71 4.86
N GLN A 81 -18.47 -15.02 4.33
CA GLN A 81 -17.13 -14.97 4.94
C GLN A 81 -16.98 -13.84 5.97
N VAL A 82 -17.80 -12.80 5.89
CA VAL A 82 -17.75 -11.62 6.78
C VAL A 82 -18.60 -11.86 8.05
N GLU A 83 -18.51 -13.06 8.62
CA GLU A 83 -19.25 -13.42 9.83
C GLU A 83 -18.74 -12.64 11.06
N GLY A 84 -19.60 -12.42 12.06
CA GLY A 84 -19.15 -11.88 13.35
C GLY A 84 -18.71 -10.41 13.35
N GLY A 85 -19.13 -9.64 12.33
CA GLY A 85 -18.88 -8.19 12.28
C GLY A 85 -17.45 -7.81 11.86
N GLN A 86 -16.77 -8.66 11.11
CA GLN A 86 -15.43 -8.38 10.57
C GLN A 86 -15.49 -7.32 9.48
N SER A 87 -14.42 -6.55 9.27
CA SER A 87 -14.29 -5.68 8.10
C SER A 87 -13.91 -6.48 6.85
N LEU A 88 -14.14 -5.91 5.67
CA LEU A 88 -13.88 -6.55 4.39
C LEU A 88 -12.98 -5.67 3.52
N LEU A 89 -11.91 -6.24 2.97
CA LEU A 89 -11.04 -5.60 1.97
C LEU A 89 -11.10 -6.40 0.67
N ILE A 90 -11.49 -5.75 -0.42
CA ILE A 90 -11.63 -6.37 -1.73
C ILE A 90 -10.56 -5.79 -2.67
N ASP A 91 -9.51 -6.55 -3.01
CA ASP A 91 -8.58 -6.15 -4.08
C ASP A 91 -9.25 -6.36 -5.44
N CYS A 92 -9.85 -5.28 -5.93
CA CYS A 92 -10.57 -5.26 -7.19
C CYS A 92 -9.57 -5.28 -8.35
N GLY A 93 -9.19 -6.46 -8.83
CA GLY A 93 -8.32 -6.61 -10.01
C GLY A 93 -8.68 -5.63 -11.13
N ALA A 94 -7.67 -4.98 -11.73
CA ALA A 94 -7.92 -3.85 -12.64
C ALA A 94 -8.76 -4.23 -13.87
N ASN A 95 -8.56 -5.46 -14.35
CA ASN A 95 -9.32 -6.01 -15.46
C ASN A 95 -10.77 -6.27 -15.05
N ALA A 96 -11.02 -6.79 -13.85
CA ALA A 96 -12.37 -7.09 -13.36
C ALA A 96 -13.26 -5.83 -13.31
N LEU A 97 -12.74 -4.71 -12.82
CA LEU A 97 -13.47 -3.43 -12.80
C LEU A 97 -13.76 -2.88 -14.20
N ALA A 98 -12.81 -3.02 -15.12
CA ALA A 98 -12.90 -2.47 -16.46
C ALA A 98 -13.78 -3.32 -17.40
N SER A 99 -13.80 -4.64 -17.22
CA SER A 99 -14.39 -5.57 -18.19
C SER A 99 -15.61 -6.36 -17.70
N SER A 100 -15.89 -6.45 -16.40
CA SER A 100 -16.96 -7.29 -15.87
C SER A 100 -18.10 -6.47 -15.27
N VAL A 101 -19.27 -6.52 -15.93
CA VAL A 101 -20.52 -5.99 -15.37
C VAL A 101 -20.90 -6.75 -14.09
N ASN A 102 -20.75 -8.09 -14.10
CA ASN A 102 -21.06 -8.94 -12.94
C ASN A 102 -20.23 -8.55 -11.72
N PHE A 103 -18.93 -8.30 -11.91
CA PHE A 103 -18.06 -7.89 -10.80
C PHE A 103 -18.47 -6.52 -10.24
N ASN A 104 -18.81 -5.56 -11.11
CA ASN A 104 -19.27 -4.25 -10.67
C ASN A 104 -20.59 -4.32 -9.91
N ASN A 105 -21.53 -5.15 -10.37
CA ASN A 105 -22.80 -5.40 -9.68
C ASN A 105 -22.57 -6.07 -8.33
N MET A 106 -21.72 -7.09 -8.27
CA MET A 106 -21.36 -7.79 -7.03
C MET A 106 -20.76 -6.83 -6.00
N LEU A 107 -19.86 -5.93 -6.40
CA LEU A 107 -19.31 -4.91 -5.51
C LEU A 107 -20.39 -3.96 -4.96
N ALA A 108 -21.33 -3.54 -5.82
CA ALA A 108 -22.43 -2.66 -5.43
C ALA A 108 -23.37 -3.37 -4.45
N GLU A 109 -23.81 -4.60 -4.77
CA GLU A 109 -24.68 -5.44 -3.94
C GLU A 109 -24.03 -5.74 -2.59
N THR A 110 -22.74 -6.08 -2.57
CA THR A 110 -21.98 -6.33 -1.34
C THR A 110 -21.94 -5.08 -0.46
N ALA A 111 -21.64 -3.91 -1.05
CA ALA A 111 -21.58 -2.66 -0.32
C ALA A 111 -22.95 -2.22 0.21
N GLU A 112 -24.00 -2.37 -0.59
CA GLU A 112 -25.38 -2.02 -0.19
C GLU A 112 -25.85 -2.91 0.96
N THR A 113 -25.65 -4.23 0.85
CA THR A 113 -26.00 -5.20 1.89
C THR A 113 -25.29 -4.89 3.20
N LEU A 114 -23.97 -4.73 3.17
CA LEU A 114 -23.18 -4.44 4.37
C LEU A 114 -23.55 -3.08 4.99
N ARG A 115 -23.86 -2.06 4.17
CA ARG A 115 -24.36 -0.79 4.68
C ARG A 115 -25.71 -0.92 5.38
N GLY A 116 -26.59 -1.78 4.89
CA GLY A 116 -27.83 -2.17 5.58
C GLY A 116 -27.56 -2.73 6.98
N ASP A 117 -26.44 -3.43 7.15
CA ASP A 117 -25.97 -4.00 8.43
C ASP A 117 -25.14 -3.02 9.30
N GLY A 118 -25.07 -1.75 8.90
CA GLY A 118 -24.37 -0.68 9.62
C GLY A 118 -22.88 -0.59 9.33
N TYR A 119 -22.39 -1.18 8.23
CA TYR A 119 -21.02 -0.96 7.77
C TYR A 119 -20.86 0.38 7.08
N GLU A 120 -19.65 0.91 7.15
CA GLU A 120 -19.20 1.97 6.26
C GLU A 120 -18.57 1.38 5.00
N ALA A 121 -18.81 1.96 3.82
CA ALA A 121 -18.25 1.48 2.56
C ALA A 121 -17.34 2.55 1.93
N TYR A 122 -16.08 2.21 1.68
CA TYR A 122 -15.06 3.10 1.13
C TYR A 122 -14.48 2.57 -0.18
N GLY A 123 -14.46 3.43 -1.21
CA GLY A 123 -13.81 3.17 -2.49
C GLY A 123 -12.50 3.95 -2.57
N LEU A 124 -11.36 3.27 -2.64
CA LEU A 124 -10.05 3.92 -2.73
C LEU A 124 -9.67 4.05 -4.21
N CYS A 125 -9.87 5.23 -4.80
CA CYS A 125 -9.61 5.50 -6.22
C CYS A 125 -8.11 5.68 -6.48
N VAL A 126 -7.41 4.61 -6.84
CA VAL A 126 -5.94 4.58 -6.97
C VAL A 126 -5.48 5.03 -8.36
N VAL A 127 -4.62 6.04 -8.38
CA VAL A 127 -3.97 6.61 -9.57
C VAL A 127 -2.46 6.73 -9.33
N SER A 128 -1.63 6.44 -10.32
CA SER A 128 -0.18 6.66 -10.29
C SER A 128 0.29 7.66 -11.36
N ALA A 129 1.47 8.23 -11.17
CA ALA A 129 2.11 9.14 -12.13
C ALA A 129 2.44 8.46 -13.47
N ASN A 130 2.61 7.14 -13.47
CA ASN A 130 3.09 6.37 -14.62
C ASN A 130 2.04 6.14 -15.71
N LYS A 131 0.78 6.53 -15.49
CA LYS A 131 -0.29 6.37 -16.47
C LYS A 131 -1.04 7.68 -16.73
N PRO A 132 -0.53 8.51 -17.65
CA PRO A 132 -1.24 9.70 -18.11
C PRO A 132 -2.67 9.35 -18.55
N GLY A 133 -3.64 10.14 -18.10
CA GLY A 133 -5.06 9.92 -18.41
C GLY A 133 -5.79 8.90 -17.54
N ALA A 134 -5.09 8.11 -16.70
CA ALA A 134 -5.73 7.15 -15.81
C ALA A 134 -6.70 7.83 -14.83
N ALA A 135 -6.34 8.99 -14.28
CA ALA A 135 -7.21 9.78 -13.41
C ALA A 135 -8.54 10.15 -14.07
N ALA A 136 -8.51 10.64 -15.32
CA ALA A 136 -9.70 11.08 -16.04
C ALA A 136 -10.62 9.90 -16.40
N ALA A 137 -10.04 8.76 -16.78
CA ALA A 137 -10.79 7.55 -17.07
C ALA A 137 -11.36 6.92 -15.77
N LEU A 138 -10.61 6.92 -14.67
CA LEU A 138 -11.09 6.47 -13.38
C LEU A 138 -12.27 7.32 -12.88
N LYS A 139 -12.21 8.66 -13.03
CA LYS A 139 -13.34 9.56 -12.71
C LYS A 139 -14.66 9.12 -13.36
N ARG A 140 -14.62 8.62 -14.60
CA ARG A 140 -15.84 8.13 -15.31
C ARG A 140 -16.32 6.78 -14.79
N LEU A 141 -15.40 5.93 -14.34
CA LEU A 141 -15.74 4.61 -13.80
C LEU A 141 -16.34 4.72 -12.40
N VAL A 142 -15.78 5.60 -11.56
CA VAL A 142 -16.15 5.71 -10.14
C VAL A 142 -17.50 6.38 -9.90
N THR A 143 -18.06 7.12 -10.86
CA THR A 143 -19.42 7.68 -10.73
C THR A 143 -20.49 6.61 -10.53
N ARG A 144 -20.24 5.39 -11.03
CA ARG A 144 -21.11 4.23 -10.83
C ARG A 144 -21.08 3.70 -9.39
N PHE A 145 -19.99 3.97 -8.68
CA PHE A 145 -19.77 3.51 -7.30
C PHE A 145 -20.14 4.56 -6.26
N THR A 146 -20.31 5.83 -6.64
CA THR A 146 -20.69 6.93 -5.74
C THR A 146 -21.94 6.66 -4.87
N PRO A 147 -23.00 6.00 -5.37
CA PRO A 147 -24.17 5.67 -4.53
C PRO A 147 -23.83 4.70 -3.38
N TYR A 148 -22.85 3.82 -3.61
CA TYR A 148 -22.53 2.69 -2.75
C TYR A 148 -21.36 2.98 -1.81
N PHE A 149 -20.36 3.74 -2.28
CA PHE A 149 -19.09 3.97 -1.58
C PHE A 149 -18.81 5.45 -1.32
N LYS A 150 -18.23 5.73 -0.14
CA LYS A 150 -17.49 6.96 0.15
C LYS A 150 -16.15 6.91 -0.58
N LEU A 151 -15.99 7.72 -1.62
CA LEU A 151 -14.80 7.69 -2.47
C LEU A 151 -13.67 8.53 -1.85
N LEU A 152 -12.47 7.94 -1.79
CA LEU A 152 -11.22 8.61 -1.41
C LEU A 152 -10.20 8.46 -2.54
N TRP A 153 -9.61 9.57 -2.97
CA TRP A 153 -8.61 9.59 -4.03
C TRP A 153 -7.23 9.28 -3.50
N VAL A 154 -6.61 8.24 -4.05
CA VAL A 154 -5.26 7.79 -3.66
C VAL A 154 -4.29 8.09 -4.80
N PHE A 155 -3.32 8.96 -4.54
CA PHE A 155 -2.15 9.10 -5.40
C PHE A 155 -1.07 8.13 -4.96
N ASN A 156 -0.65 7.23 -5.84
CA ASN A 156 0.47 6.34 -5.63
C ASN A 156 1.70 6.83 -6.39
N ASP A 157 2.63 7.45 -5.66
CA ASP A 157 3.92 7.93 -6.14
C ASP A 157 4.91 6.76 -6.30
N ARG A 158 4.53 5.75 -7.07
CA ARG A 158 5.33 4.52 -7.20
C ARG A 158 6.71 4.79 -7.80
N ASP A 159 6.88 5.82 -8.61
CA ASP A 159 8.16 6.15 -9.26
C ASP A 159 8.99 7.20 -8.51
N GLY A 160 8.46 7.77 -7.41
CA GLY A 160 9.15 8.80 -6.61
C GLY A 160 9.21 10.16 -7.28
N SER A 161 8.52 10.35 -8.40
CA SER A 161 8.56 11.59 -9.17
C SER A 161 7.82 12.74 -8.50
N ASN A 162 6.90 12.42 -7.57
CA ASN A 162 5.93 13.36 -6.97
C ASN A 162 5.09 14.13 -8.02
N ARG A 163 5.01 13.61 -9.25
CA ARG A 163 4.25 14.24 -10.34
C ARG A 163 2.79 13.84 -10.25
N VAL A 164 2.08 14.54 -9.38
CA VAL A 164 0.62 14.42 -9.28
C VAL A 164 -0.02 14.90 -10.59
N PRO A 165 -0.97 14.15 -11.18
CA PRO A 165 -1.66 14.58 -12.39
C PRO A 165 -2.32 15.95 -12.21
N GLU A 166 -2.30 16.78 -13.25
CA GLU A 166 -2.89 18.12 -13.19
C GLU A 166 -4.38 18.07 -12.82
N GLY A 167 -4.81 18.94 -11.90
CA GLY A 167 -6.19 18.97 -11.41
C GLY A 167 -6.61 17.75 -10.59
N PHE A 168 -5.66 16.92 -10.16
CA PHE A 168 -5.88 15.83 -9.21
C PHE A 168 -5.54 16.29 -7.80
N VAL A 169 -6.48 16.12 -6.88
CA VAL A 169 -6.28 16.34 -5.45
C VAL A 169 -6.42 15.00 -4.76
N ALA A 170 -5.36 14.55 -4.11
CA ALA A 170 -5.33 13.28 -3.41
C ALA A 170 -5.82 13.46 -1.97
N ASP A 171 -6.72 12.59 -1.50
CA ASP A 171 -7.04 12.44 -0.09
C ASP A 171 -5.95 11.67 0.65
N ILE A 172 -5.26 10.78 -0.08
CA ILE A 172 -4.21 9.89 0.41
C ILE A 172 -3.07 9.86 -0.60
N THR A 173 -1.83 9.99 -0.14
CA THR A 173 -0.62 9.83 -0.94
C THR A 173 0.21 8.67 -0.43
N VAL A 174 0.43 7.67 -1.29
CA VAL A 174 1.40 6.60 -1.04
C VAL A 174 2.73 7.04 -1.63
N ARG A 175 3.72 7.28 -0.76
CA ARG A 175 5.07 7.69 -1.18
C ARG A 175 5.80 6.52 -1.83
N ASN A 176 6.79 6.83 -2.66
CA ASN A 176 7.73 5.81 -3.14
C ASN A 176 8.42 5.12 -1.96
N LEU A 177 8.57 3.81 -2.08
CA LEU A 177 9.42 3.01 -1.23
C LEU A 177 10.53 2.43 -2.11
N ASP A 178 11.79 2.61 -1.71
CA ASP A 178 12.91 2.13 -2.51
C ASP A 178 12.81 0.61 -2.75
N PRO A 179 13.21 0.11 -3.92
CA PRO A 179 13.04 -1.31 -4.29
C PRO A 179 13.56 -2.30 -3.25
N GLY A 180 14.68 -2.01 -2.58
CA GLY A 180 15.23 -2.88 -1.54
C GLY A 180 14.29 -3.07 -0.34
N PHE A 181 13.58 -2.02 0.07
CA PHE A 181 12.57 -2.14 1.13
C PHE A 181 11.30 -2.83 0.64
N VAL A 182 10.93 -2.65 -0.63
CA VAL A 182 9.80 -3.37 -1.25
C VAL A 182 10.05 -4.88 -1.24
N THR A 183 11.26 -5.32 -1.64
CA THR A 183 11.68 -6.73 -1.53
C THR A 183 11.57 -7.23 -0.10
N LEU A 184 12.08 -6.46 0.87
CA LEU A 184 12.01 -6.83 2.28
C LEU A 184 10.57 -7.00 2.78
N VAL A 185 9.66 -6.11 2.40
CA VAL A 185 8.22 -6.21 2.72
C VAL A 185 7.61 -7.46 2.10
N HIS A 186 7.95 -7.80 0.86
CA HIS A 186 7.44 -9.01 0.20
C HIS A 186 7.97 -10.28 0.85
N ASP A 187 9.27 -10.36 1.14
CA ASP A 187 9.92 -11.52 1.76
C ASP A 187 9.38 -11.77 3.18
N ALA A 188 9.06 -10.70 3.90
CA ALA A 188 8.43 -10.79 5.21
C ALA A 188 6.93 -11.14 5.16
N GLY A 189 6.31 -11.17 3.97
CA GLY A 189 4.88 -11.40 3.81
C GLY A 189 4.00 -10.22 4.25
N GLY A 190 4.51 -8.99 4.18
CA GLY A 190 3.77 -7.76 4.45
C GLY A 190 4.47 -6.80 5.42
N PHE A 191 3.82 -5.68 5.74
CA PHE A 191 4.39 -4.70 6.69
C PHE A 191 4.28 -5.16 8.14
N THR A 192 3.18 -5.83 8.51
CA THR A 192 2.90 -6.21 9.90
C THR A 192 4.01 -7.02 10.56
N PRO A 193 4.59 -8.07 9.93
CA PRO A 193 5.68 -8.83 10.55
C PRO A 193 6.92 -7.98 10.80
N ILE A 194 7.28 -7.09 9.86
CA ILE A 194 8.42 -6.16 10.00
C ILE A 194 8.18 -5.18 11.14
N VAL A 195 6.97 -4.63 11.23
CA VAL A 195 6.61 -3.68 12.29
C VAL A 195 6.63 -4.35 13.66
N LEU A 196 6.02 -5.53 13.81
CA LEU A 196 5.88 -6.17 15.12
C LEU A 196 7.16 -6.86 15.61
N HIS A 197 7.92 -7.46 14.70
CA HIS A 197 9.04 -8.33 15.06
C HIS A 197 10.39 -7.81 14.60
N GLY A 198 10.41 -6.84 13.68
CA GLY A 198 11.64 -6.47 12.97
C GLY A 198 12.08 -7.56 12.00
N VAL A 199 13.24 -7.33 11.40
CA VAL A 199 13.95 -8.34 10.61
C VAL A 199 15.39 -8.40 11.11
N ASP A 200 15.84 -9.60 11.47
CA ASP A 200 17.19 -9.85 11.99
C ASP A 200 18.26 -9.29 11.04
N GLY A 201 19.18 -8.49 11.58
CA GLY A 201 20.21 -7.81 10.79
C GLY A 201 19.74 -6.57 10.00
N HIS A 202 18.44 -6.27 9.99
CA HIS A 202 17.82 -5.18 9.21
C HIS A 202 16.99 -4.22 10.08
N GLN A 203 17.43 -3.95 11.31
CA GLN A 203 16.68 -3.09 12.24
C GLN A 203 16.42 -1.67 11.70
N HIS A 204 17.43 -1.04 11.09
CA HIS A 204 17.27 0.29 10.48
C HIS A 204 16.23 0.29 9.35
N SER A 205 16.20 -0.77 8.54
CA SER A 205 15.19 -0.94 7.50
C SER A 205 13.80 -1.14 8.10
N SER A 206 13.70 -1.91 9.18
CA SER A 206 12.44 -2.14 9.89
C SER A 206 11.89 -0.84 10.49
N ASP A 207 12.77 0.01 11.03
CA ASP A 207 12.39 1.32 11.55
C ASP A 207 11.95 2.28 10.44
N TYR A 208 12.65 2.27 9.30
CA TYR A 208 12.26 3.04 8.12
C TYR A 208 10.89 2.61 7.57
N ILE A 209 10.65 1.31 7.45
CA ILE A 209 9.37 0.75 6.97
C ILE A 209 8.24 1.08 7.96
N SER A 210 8.50 1.06 9.26
CA SER A 210 7.52 1.46 10.28
C SER A 210 7.15 2.94 10.13
N ALA A 211 8.15 3.83 9.98
CA ALA A 211 7.91 5.25 9.77
C ALA A 211 7.25 5.55 8.42
N TYR A 212 7.57 4.77 7.38
CA TYR A 212 6.88 4.83 6.09
C TYR A 212 5.39 4.50 6.26
N LEU A 213 5.05 3.42 6.96
CA LEU A 213 3.66 3.06 7.25
C LEU A 213 2.97 4.10 8.14
N TRP A 214 3.67 4.70 9.10
CA TRP A 214 3.15 5.83 9.88
C TRP A 214 2.75 7.00 8.99
N SER A 215 3.63 7.40 8.06
CA SER A 215 3.38 8.52 7.15
C SER A 215 2.17 8.29 6.23
N PHE A 216 1.82 7.03 5.99
CA PHE A 216 0.58 6.66 5.32
C PHE A 216 -0.61 6.72 6.27
N ALA A 217 -0.50 6.09 7.44
CA ALA A 217 -1.57 6.00 8.43
C ALA A 217 -2.03 7.37 8.98
N ASP A 218 -1.10 8.31 9.14
CA ASP A 218 -1.33 9.63 9.75
C ASP A 218 -2.07 10.63 8.83
N GLN A 219 -2.38 10.25 7.59
CA GLN A 219 -3.04 11.14 6.63
C GLN A 219 -4.54 11.28 6.93
N GLU A 220 -5.09 12.47 6.67
CA GLU A 220 -6.52 12.76 6.90
C GLU A 220 -7.45 11.74 6.21
N GLY A 221 -7.14 11.33 4.97
CA GLY A 221 -7.92 10.32 4.26
C GLY A 221 -7.94 8.95 4.93
N ILE A 222 -6.82 8.53 5.53
CA ILE A 222 -6.75 7.27 6.30
C ILE A 222 -7.44 7.43 7.66
N ARG A 223 -7.30 8.59 8.30
CA ARG A 223 -8.02 8.93 9.54
C ARG A 223 -9.54 8.96 9.34
N LYS A 224 -10.05 9.36 8.17
CA LYS A 224 -11.47 9.25 7.80
C LYS A 224 -11.96 7.80 7.70
N LEU A 225 -11.06 6.86 7.38
CA LEU A 225 -11.37 5.44 7.30
C LEU A 225 -11.34 4.77 8.68
N PHE A 226 -10.30 5.04 9.48
CA PHE A 226 -10.06 4.31 10.73
C PHE A 226 -10.44 5.07 12.01
N GLY A 227 -10.59 6.39 11.93
CA GLY A 227 -10.79 7.29 13.07
C GLY A 227 -9.48 7.69 13.76
N ASP A 228 -9.43 8.94 14.24
CA ASP A 228 -8.23 9.54 14.83
C ASP A 228 -7.71 8.79 16.04
N ALA A 229 -8.60 8.36 16.93
CA ALA A 229 -8.21 7.66 18.15
C ALA A 229 -7.49 6.34 17.84
N GLN A 230 -7.94 5.61 16.82
CA GLN A 230 -7.34 4.36 16.42
C GLN A 230 -5.97 4.59 15.78
N ILE A 231 -5.88 5.50 14.82
CA ILE A 231 -4.59 5.85 14.18
C ILE A 231 -3.58 6.35 15.23
N ASN A 232 -4.00 7.22 16.16
CA ASN A 232 -3.12 7.71 17.22
C ASN A 232 -2.58 6.59 18.12
N SER A 233 -3.35 5.52 18.33
CA SER A 233 -2.90 4.36 19.12
C SER A 233 -1.73 3.61 18.46
N LEU A 234 -1.56 3.74 17.14
CA LEU A 234 -0.44 3.13 16.40
C LEU A 234 0.85 3.97 16.45
N SER A 235 0.80 5.22 16.92
CA SER A 235 1.94 6.14 16.87
C SER A 235 3.17 5.60 17.60
N ALA A 236 3.01 5.01 18.78
CA ALA A 236 4.12 4.44 19.55
C ALA A 236 4.81 3.27 18.82
N LEU A 237 4.07 2.55 17.97
CA LEU A 237 4.58 1.40 17.23
C LEU A 237 5.23 1.82 15.90
N LEU A 238 4.60 2.77 15.19
CA LEU A 238 4.94 3.14 13.82
C LEU A 238 5.81 4.40 13.70
N ASN A 239 5.65 5.39 14.58
CA ASN A 239 6.40 6.65 14.53
C ASN A 239 7.82 6.49 15.12
N ARG A 240 8.60 5.60 14.50
CA ARG A 240 9.95 5.30 14.92
C ARG A 240 10.92 6.36 14.45
N THR A 241 11.89 6.68 15.30
CA THR A 241 12.97 7.58 14.91
C THR A 241 13.87 6.88 13.91
N VAL A 242 13.72 7.25 12.64
CA VAL A 242 14.64 6.83 11.59
C VAL A 242 15.94 7.60 11.77
N LYS A 243 16.96 6.94 12.31
CA LYS A 243 18.32 7.47 12.22
C LYS A 243 18.67 7.48 10.74
N ARG A 244 18.76 8.68 10.15
CA ARG A 244 19.43 8.82 8.86
C ARG A 244 20.84 8.30 9.05
N VAL A 245 21.12 7.13 8.48
CA VAL A 245 22.49 6.71 8.24
C VAL A 245 22.97 7.65 7.16
N ASP A 246 23.57 8.77 7.56
CA ASP A 246 24.30 9.61 6.64
C ASP A 246 25.44 8.71 6.14
N PRO A 247 25.44 8.29 4.86
CA PRO A 247 26.39 7.29 4.39
C PRO A 247 27.84 7.76 4.55
N MET A 248 28.05 9.05 4.79
CA MET A 248 29.30 9.66 5.25
C MET A 248 28.99 10.82 6.18
N ARG A 249 29.03 10.59 7.49
CA ARG A 249 29.16 11.70 8.45
C ARG A 249 30.60 12.17 8.40
N ILE A 250 30.83 13.24 7.65
CA ILE A 250 32.13 13.89 7.56
C ILE A 250 32.33 14.66 8.88
N GLU A 251 33.01 14.05 9.86
CA GLU A 251 33.17 14.63 11.21
C GLU A 251 34.22 15.75 11.28
N ARG A 252 34.93 16.01 10.18
CA ARG A 252 35.91 17.09 10.03
C ARG A 252 35.73 17.77 8.67
N PRO A 253 35.91 19.09 8.53
CA PRO A 253 35.93 19.71 7.21
C PRO A 253 36.99 19.01 6.34
N LEU A 254 36.55 18.42 5.23
CA LEU A 254 37.43 17.80 4.25
C LEU A 254 37.99 18.89 3.34
N ALA A 255 39.24 18.72 2.90
CA ALA A 255 39.73 19.47 1.75
C ALA A 255 38.86 19.13 0.52
N ASP A 256 38.73 20.07 -0.42
CA ASP A 256 37.80 19.93 -1.56
C ASP A 256 37.99 18.64 -2.35
N GLU A 257 39.24 18.18 -2.51
CA GLU A 257 39.57 16.91 -3.18
C GLU A 257 39.07 15.68 -2.41
N GLU A 258 39.23 15.69 -1.09
CA GLU A 258 38.78 14.62 -0.20
C GLU A 258 37.25 14.60 -0.09
N TYR A 259 36.59 15.77 -0.14
CA TYR A 259 35.13 15.89 -0.23
C TYR A 259 34.59 15.33 -1.55
N LEU A 260 35.21 15.69 -2.68
CA LEU A 260 34.82 15.19 -4.01
C LEU A 260 34.98 13.67 -4.10
N GLU A 261 36.09 13.13 -3.58
CA GLU A 261 36.32 11.68 -3.54
C GLU A 261 35.29 10.96 -2.66
N THR A 262 34.92 11.57 -1.52
CA THR A 262 33.93 11.06 -0.56
C THR A 262 32.52 11.05 -1.17
N VAL A 263 32.09 12.15 -1.78
CA VAL A 263 30.81 12.23 -2.52
C VAL A 263 30.79 11.24 -3.69
N TRP A 264 31.91 11.07 -4.38
CA TRP A 264 32.05 10.14 -5.49
C TRP A 264 31.93 8.68 -5.01
N LYS A 265 32.58 8.31 -3.89
CA LYS A 265 32.44 7.00 -3.23
C LYS A 265 31.02 6.75 -2.73
N ALA A 266 30.35 7.75 -2.15
CA ALA A 266 28.96 7.64 -1.72
C ALA A 266 28.00 7.41 -2.90
N LYS A 267 28.23 8.07 -4.05
CA LYS A 267 27.47 7.83 -5.28
C LYS A 267 27.72 6.44 -5.86
N HIS A 268 28.97 5.97 -5.85
CA HIS A 268 29.32 4.59 -6.23
C HIS A 268 28.63 3.58 -5.33
N LEU A 269 28.71 3.77 -4.02
CA LEU A 269 28.05 2.92 -3.03
C LEU A 269 26.54 2.88 -3.27
N ARG A 270 25.89 4.02 -3.52
CA ARG A 270 24.45 4.06 -3.87
C ARG A 270 24.12 3.35 -5.19
N ALA A 271 25.01 3.38 -6.17
CA ALA A 271 24.80 2.70 -7.46
C ALA A 271 24.91 1.17 -7.33
N ILE A 272 25.76 0.67 -6.44
CA ILE A 272 25.97 -0.78 -6.22
C ILE A 272 25.15 -1.35 -5.06
N TRP A 273 24.62 -0.49 -4.18
CA TRP A 273 23.86 -0.91 -3.00
C TRP A 273 22.66 -1.82 -3.35
N PRO A 274 21.88 -1.55 -4.42
CA PRO A 274 20.76 -2.40 -4.80
C PRO A 274 21.15 -3.80 -5.29
N THR A 275 22.44 -4.02 -5.61
CA THR A 275 22.95 -5.27 -6.18
C THR A 275 23.88 -6.03 -5.23
N LEU A 276 23.99 -5.59 -3.98
CA LEU A 276 24.78 -6.28 -2.94
C LEU A 276 24.39 -7.76 -2.82
N GLY A 277 25.34 -8.64 -3.13
CA GLY A 277 25.17 -10.10 -3.10
C GLY A 277 25.22 -10.78 -4.48
N ASP A 278 25.10 -10.02 -5.56
CA ASP A 278 25.30 -10.48 -6.95
C ASP A 278 26.47 -9.72 -7.57
N VAL A 279 27.63 -10.38 -7.62
CA VAL A 279 28.89 -9.79 -8.08
C VAL A 279 28.78 -9.29 -9.53
N ASP A 280 28.06 -10.00 -10.40
CA ASP A 280 27.94 -9.64 -11.81
C ASP A 280 27.01 -8.43 -12.00
N ALA A 281 25.94 -8.34 -11.21
CA ALA A 281 25.06 -7.17 -11.20
C ALA A 281 25.73 -5.94 -10.61
N MET A 282 26.56 -6.11 -9.57
CA MET A 282 27.39 -5.03 -9.02
C MET A 282 28.38 -4.49 -10.06
N MET A 283 29.05 -5.38 -10.80
CA MET A 283 30.00 -4.99 -11.84
C MET A 283 29.35 -4.24 -13.00
N ARG A 284 28.16 -4.67 -13.45
CA ARG A 284 27.39 -3.94 -14.48
C ARG A 284 26.95 -2.55 -14.01
N ALA A 285 26.44 -2.44 -12.78
CA ALA A 285 26.04 -1.15 -12.20
C ALA A 285 27.23 -0.18 -12.09
N LEU A 286 28.43 -0.69 -11.76
CA LEU A 286 29.67 0.09 -11.76
C LEU A 286 30.09 0.55 -13.17
N GLU A 287 29.99 -0.32 -14.17
CA GLU A 287 30.32 0.04 -15.56
C GLU A 287 29.37 1.10 -16.13
N ASP A 288 28.07 0.97 -15.88
CA ASP A 288 27.08 1.94 -16.34
C ASP A 288 27.24 3.28 -15.63
N PHE A 289 27.57 3.27 -14.34
CA PHE A 289 27.90 4.49 -13.60
C PHE A 289 29.14 5.19 -14.17
N LYS A 290 30.21 4.44 -14.49
CA LYS A 290 31.44 4.98 -15.11
C LYS A 290 31.13 5.63 -16.46
N LYS A 291 30.34 4.98 -17.32
CA LYS A 291 29.96 5.51 -18.65
C LYS A 291 29.16 6.81 -18.58
N THR A 292 28.37 7.00 -17.53
CA THR A 292 27.48 8.16 -17.40
C THR A 292 28.12 9.35 -16.67
N HIS A 293 29.12 9.12 -15.83
CA HIS A 293 29.64 10.15 -14.90
C HIS A 293 31.13 10.46 -15.05
N ILE A 294 31.89 9.69 -15.84
CA ILE A 294 33.29 9.95 -16.14
C ILE A 294 33.39 10.20 -17.65
N ARG A 295 33.43 11.47 -18.05
CA ARG A 295 33.82 11.91 -19.39
C ARG A 295 35.24 12.45 -19.35
#